data_AF-A0A954KJL4-F1
#
_entry.id   AF-A0A954KJL4-F1
#
_cell.length_a   1.000
_cell.length_b   1.000
_cell.length_c   1.000
_cell.angle_alpha   90.00
_cell.angle_beta   90.00
_cell.angle_gamma   90.00
#
_symmetry.space_group_name_H-M   'P 1'
#
loop_
_entity.id
_entity.type
_entity.pdbx_description
1 polymer ?
#
loop_
_entity_poly.entity_id
_entity_poly.type
_entity_poly.pdbx_seq_one_letter_code
_entity_poly.pdbx_strand_id
1 'polypeptide(L)'
;MADTIFNLLNRVWWRWTPGSHDGFSMTYHWFNLLEGTVWLVVAGFIARRAIRFSRHWMEWLYASSFALFGISDWVEAWQQSTVLILAKALILLWIVLLRQRSMCVWYPGSRVY
;
A
#
# COMPACT_ATOMS: atom_id res chain seq x y z
N MET A 1 7.24 -24.82 18.34
CA MET A 1 6.47 -24.30 17.18
C MET A 1 5.94 -22.88 17.43
N ALA A 2 5.26 -22.62 18.55
CA ALA A 2 4.74 -21.29 18.88
C ALA A 2 5.85 -20.21 18.92
N ASP A 3 7.00 -20.50 19.54
CA ASP A 3 8.12 -19.55 19.62
C ASP A 3 8.70 -19.21 18.25
N THR A 4 8.75 -20.18 17.33
CA THR A 4 9.22 -19.97 15.96
C THR A 4 8.31 -19.01 15.19
N ILE A 5 6.99 -19.19 15.31
CA ILE A 5 6.00 -18.30 14.66
C ILE A 5 6.10 -16.89 15.25
N PHE A 6 6.15 -16.79 16.57
CA PHE A 6 6.28 -15.50 17.26
C PHE A 6 7.56 -14.76 16.84
N ASN A 7 8.69 -15.46 16.76
CA ASN A 7 9.95 -14.89 16.31
C ASN A 7 9.89 -14.44 14.84
N LEU A 8 9.21 -15.19 13.98
CA LEU A 8 9.02 -14.80 12.58
C LEU A 8 8.15 -13.56 12.44
N LEU A 9 7.05 -13.45 13.20
CA LEU A 9 6.16 -12.29 13.16
C LEU A 9 6.86 -11.02 13.64
N ASN A 10 7.70 -11.11 14.67
CA ASN A 10 8.44 -9.96 15.21
C ASN A 10 9.74 -9.64 14.45
N ARG A 11 10.06 -10.39 13.39
CA ARG A 11 11.32 -10.20 12.65
C ARG A 11 11.32 -8.88 11.89
N VAL A 12 12.41 -8.13 12.08
CA VAL A 12 12.79 -6.97 11.29
C VAL A 12 13.78 -7.42 10.22
N TRP A 13 13.46 -7.16 8.96
CA TRP A 13 14.27 -7.57 7.82
C TRP A 13 15.24 -6.48 7.39
N TRP A 14 14.80 -5.23 7.49
CA TRP A 14 15.59 -4.07 7.11
C TRP A 14 15.22 -2.87 7.97
N ARG A 15 16.20 -2.00 8.24
CA ARG A 15 16.01 -0.73 8.96
C ARG A 15 16.94 0.31 8.37
N TRP A 16 16.40 1.49 8.09
CA TRP A 16 17.20 2.62 7.65
C TRP A 16 18.13 3.11 8.75
N THR A 17 19.41 3.29 8.42
CA THR A 17 20.41 3.88 9.32
C THR A 17 21.04 5.09 8.62
N PRO A 18 20.88 6.31 9.17
CA PRO A 18 21.52 7.50 8.62
C PRO A 18 23.04 7.32 8.63
N GLY A 19 23.69 7.56 7.49
CA GLY A 19 25.14 7.39 7.34
C GLY A 19 25.61 6.00 6.94
N SER A 20 24.69 5.06 6.67
CA SER A 20 25.05 3.85 5.94
C SER A 20 25.51 4.23 4.51
N HIS A 21 26.73 3.83 4.15
CA HIS A 21 27.27 4.03 2.79
C HIS A 21 26.83 2.92 1.81
N ASP A 22 25.84 2.11 2.20
CA ASP A 22 25.28 1.07 1.35
C ASP A 22 24.31 1.69 0.32
N GLY A 23 24.68 1.58 -0.96
CA GLY A 23 23.87 2.09 -2.07
C GLY A 23 22.49 1.45 -2.15
N PHE A 24 22.35 0.18 -1.73
CA PHE A 24 21.06 -0.49 -1.69
C PHE A 24 20.13 0.17 -0.66
N SER A 25 20.58 0.34 0.58
CA SER A 25 19.77 0.95 1.65
C SER A 25 19.30 2.36 1.29
N MET A 26 20.16 3.17 0.67
CA MET A 26 19.79 4.53 0.24
C MET A 26 18.75 4.50 -0.87
N THR A 27 18.94 3.63 -1.86
CA THR A 27 17.98 3.46 -2.97
C THR A 27 16.64 2.95 -2.46
N TYR A 28 16.64 1.95 -1.59
CA TYR A 28 15.43 1.35 -1.02
C TYR A 28 14.64 2.34 -0.16
N HIS A 29 15.32 3.17 0.64
CA HIS A 29 14.68 4.24 1.42
C HIS A 29 13.93 5.23 0.52
N TRP A 30 14.62 5.80 -0.47
CA TRP A 30 14.02 6.81 -1.36
C TRP A 30 12.96 6.22 -2.29
N PHE A 31 13.16 4.99 -2.77
CA PHE A 31 12.18 4.30 -3.59
C PHE A 31 10.85 4.17 -2.85
N ASN A 32 10.85 3.67 -1.61
CA ASN A 32 9.64 3.53 -0.80
C ASN A 32 8.97 4.88 -0.50
N LEU A 33 9.73 5.96 -0.26
CA LEU A 33 9.15 7.30 -0.08
C LEU A 33 8.44 7.80 -1.34
N LEU A 34 9.04 7.58 -2.52
CA LEU A 34 8.45 7.96 -3.80
C LEU A 34 7.21 7.10 -4.11
N GLU A 35 7.32 5.78 -3.91
CA GLU A 35 6.21 4.85 -4.11
C GLU A 35 5.00 5.23 -3.23
N GLY A 36 5.24 5.45 -1.93
CA GLY A 36 4.20 5.89 -1.00
C GLY A 36 3.54 7.21 -1.40
N THR A 37 4.34 8.14 -1.91
CA THR A 37 3.83 9.43 -2.44
C THR A 37 2.92 9.21 -3.65
N VAL A 38 3.31 8.36 -4.60
CA VAL A 38 2.51 8.04 -5.79
C VAL A 38 1.16 7.44 -5.38
N TRP A 39 1.14 6.51 -4.41
CA TRP A 39 -0.10 5.92 -3.93
C TRP A 39 -1.02 6.93 -3.25
N LEU A 40 -0.47 7.85 -2.46
CA LEU A 40 -1.25 8.92 -1.84
C LEU A 40 -1.84 9.89 -2.87
N VAL A 41 -1.11 10.19 -3.94
CA VAL A 41 -1.62 10.98 -5.07
C VAL A 41 -2.79 10.25 -5.75
N VAL A 42 -2.64 8.95 -6.03
CA VAL A 42 -3.72 8.11 -6.59
C VAL A 42 -4.94 8.09 -5.66
N ALA A 43 -4.73 7.92 -4.35
CA ALA A 43 -5.79 7.99 -3.36
C ALA A 43 -6.52 9.34 -3.41
N GLY A 44 -5.79 10.44 -3.51
CA GLY A 44 -6.34 11.80 -3.65
C GLY A 44 -7.18 11.97 -4.93
N PHE A 45 -6.73 11.41 -6.06
CA PHE A 45 -7.51 11.42 -7.30
C PHE A 45 -8.82 10.64 -7.17
N ILE A 46 -8.79 9.45 -6.56
CA ILE A 46 -9.99 8.63 -6.34
C ILE A 46 -10.94 9.33 -5.36
N ALA A 47 -10.42 9.89 -4.26
CA ALA A 47 -11.23 10.64 -3.30
C ALA A 47 -11.89 11.88 -3.94
N ARG A 48 -11.14 12.65 -4.75
CA ARG A 48 -11.68 13.79 -5.50
C ARG A 48 -12.78 13.36 -6.48
N ARG A 49 -12.59 12.23 -7.16
CA ARG A 49 -13.60 11.65 -8.05
C ARG A 49 -14.85 11.23 -7.25
N ALA A 50 -14.66 10.60 -6.09
CA ALA A 50 -15.75 10.20 -5.20
C ALA A 50 -16.60 11.41 -4.81
N ILE A 51 -15.97 12.49 -4.33
CA ILE A 51 -16.67 13.74 -3.95
C ILE A 51 -17.49 14.31 -5.13
N ARG A 52 -16.94 14.28 -6.34
CA ARG A 52 -17.54 14.96 -7.51
C ARG A 52 -18.63 14.13 -8.20
N PHE A 53 -18.48 12.81 -8.27
CA PHE A 53 -19.30 11.97 -9.14
C PHE A 53 -20.00 10.80 -8.42
N SER A 54 -19.57 10.42 -7.22
CA SER A 54 -19.98 9.15 -6.63
C SER A 54 -20.49 9.30 -5.20
N ARG A 55 -21.77 8.99 -4.99
CA ARG A 55 -22.36 8.85 -3.64
C ARG A 55 -22.10 7.48 -3.02
N HIS A 56 -21.31 6.61 -3.65
CA HIS A 56 -21.14 5.23 -3.19
C HIS A 56 -19.92 5.11 -2.26
N TRP A 57 -20.17 4.62 -1.04
CA TRP A 57 -19.16 4.43 0.02
C TRP A 57 -17.96 3.56 -0.40
N MET A 58 -18.11 2.72 -1.42
CA MET A 58 -17.03 1.87 -1.95
C MET A 58 -15.87 2.67 -2.57
N GLU A 59 -16.10 3.86 -3.14
CA GLU A 59 -14.98 4.68 -3.63
C GLU A 59 -14.14 5.25 -2.50
N TRP A 60 -14.77 5.58 -1.38
CA TRP A 60 -14.07 5.98 -0.17
C TRP A 60 -13.23 4.84 0.40
N LEU A 61 -13.76 3.61 0.45
CA LEU A 61 -12.96 2.44 0.81
C LEU A 61 -11.78 2.24 -0.15
N TYR A 62 -12.00 2.40 -1.45
CA TYR A 62 -10.95 2.22 -2.45
C TYR A 62 -9.85 3.27 -2.29
N ALA A 63 -10.22 4.55 -2.14
CA ALA A 63 -9.28 5.63 -1.86
C ALA A 63 -8.50 5.39 -0.56
N SER A 64 -9.19 5.03 0.52
CA SER A 64 -8.57 4.72 1.80
C SER A 64 -7.61 3.53 1.71
N SER A 65 -7.90 2.54 0.88
CA SER A 65 -7.01 1.39 0.69
C SER A 65 -5.69 1.80 0.04
N PHE A 66 -5.72 2.65 -1.00
CA PHE A 66 -4.51 3.22 -1.58
C PHE A 66 -3.76 4.12 -0.60
N ALA A 67 -4.48 4.92 0.19
CA ALA A 67 -3.85 5.76 1.20
C ALA A 67 -3.12 4.93 2.27
N LEU A 68 -3.76 3.86 2.76
CA LEU A 68 -3.14 2.93 3.71
C LEU A 68 -1.92 2.24 3.11
N PHE A 69 -1.98 1.85 1.83
CA PHE A 69 -0.83 1.27 1.13
C PHE A 69 0.31 2.30 1.03
N GLY A 70 0.03 3.53 0.62
CA GLY A 70 1.05 4.58 0.54
C GLY A 70 1.67 4.95 1.90
N ILE A 71 0.86 5.00 2.96
CA ILE A 71 1.37 5.18 4.34
C ILE A 71 2.27 4.01 4.74
N SER A 72 1.90 2.78 4.38
CA SER A 72 2.72 1.60 4.68
C SER A 72 4.08 1.64 3.97
N ASP A 73 4.16 2.19 2.75
CA ASP A 73 5.44 2.40 2.05
C ASP A 73 6.30 3.46 2.76
N TRP A 74 5.69 4.54 3.25
CA TRP A 74 6.42 5.52 4.07
C TRP A 74 6.96 4.92 5.36
N VAL A 75 6.21 4.00 6.00
CA VAL A 75 6.72 3.26 7.17
C VAL A 75 7.84 2.31 6.75
N GLU A 76 7.70 1.62 5.61
CA GLU A 76 8.70 0.71 5.05
C GLU A 76 10.02 1.42 4.74
N ALA A 77 9.95 2.70 4.33
CA ALA A 77 11.14 3.53 4.12
C ALA A 77 12.01 3.65 5.38
N TRP A 78 11.46 3.48 6.58
CA TRP A 78 12.22 3.50 7.83
C TRP A 78 12.55 2.10 8.33
N GLN A 79 11.61 1.17 8.21
CA GLN A 79 11.77 -0.19 8.70
C GLN A 79 10.84 -1.18 7.98
N GLN A 80 11.40 -2.29 7.52
CA GLN A 80 10.64 -3.40 6.95
C GLN A 80 10.56 -4.56 7.95
N SER A 81 9.35 -4.98 8.31
CA SER A 81 9.09 -6.08 9.25
C SER A 81 8.13 -7.11 8.65
N THR A 82 8.11 -8.34 9.18
CA THR A 82 7.18 -9.38 8.71
C THR A 82 5.72 -8.93 8.84
N VAL A 83 5.36 -8.27 9.95
CA VAL A 83 4.01 -7.74 10.15
C VAL A 83 3.66 -6.68 9.10
N LEU A 84 4.60 -5.80 8.75
CA LEU A 84 4.37 -4.78 7.72
C LEU A 84 4.17 -5.43 6.35
N ILE A 85 4.99 -6.44 6.00
CA ILE A 85 4.83 -7.21 4.76
C ILE A 85 3.45 -7.87 4.69
N LEU A 86 3.00 -8.51 5.77
CA LEU A 86 1.68 -9.13 5.84
C LEU A 86 0.55 -8.10 5.73
N ALA A 87 0.68 -6.96 6.40
CA ALA A 87 -0.28 -5.87 6.32
C ALA A 87 -0.40 -5.34 4.87
N LYS A 88 0.74 -5.11 4.19
CA LYS A 88 0.77 -4.71 2.77
C LYS A 88 0.11 -5.74 1.87
N ALA A 89 0.40 -7.02 2.06
CA ALA A 89 -0.21 -8.09 1.28
C ALA A 89 -1.74 -8.12 1.44
N LEU A 90 -2.24 -7.92 2.67
CA LEU A 90 -3.68 -7.82 2.94
C LEU A 90 -4.31 -6.58 2.29
N ILE A 91 -3.66 -5.41 2.40
CA ILE A 91 -4.13 -4.18 1.75
C ILE A 91 -4.14 -4.33 0.23
N LEU A 92 -3.09 -4.91 -0.35
CA LEU A 92 -3.01 -5.15 -1.80
C LEU A 92 -4.11 -6.08 -2.29
N LEU A 93 -4.34 -7.20 -1.58
CA LEU A 93 -5.44 -8.11 -1.86
C LEU A 93 -6.78 -7.36 -1.83
N TRP A 94 -6.96 -6.50 -0.83
CA TRP A 94 -8.16 -5.69 -0.68
C TRP A 94 -8.35 -4.71 -1.84
N ILE A 95 -7.29 -4.03 -2.28
CA ILE A 95 -7.30 -3.16 -3.47
C ILE A 95 -7.71 -3.96 -4.71
N VAL A 96 -7.16 -5.16 -4.92
CA VAL A 96 -7.49 -6.02 -6.07
C VAL A 96 -8.98 -6.42 -6.05
N LEU A 97 -9.50 -6.83 -4.89
CA LEU A 97 -10.91 -7.20 -4.74
C LEU A 97 -11.85 -6.01 -4.99
N LEU A 98 -11.49 -4.83 -4.45
CA LEU A 98 -12.24 -3.60 -4.69
C LEU A 98 -12.20 -3.21 -6.16
N ARG A 99 -11.04 -3.30 -6.82
CA ARG A 99 -10.89 -3.03 -8.26
C ARG A 99 -11.81 -3.93 -9.09
N GLN A 100 -11.80 -5.24 -8.83
CA GLN A 100 -12.68 -6.19 -9.52
C GLN A 100 -14.16 -5.82 -9.35
N ARG A 101 -14.57 -5.52 -8.12
CA ARG A 101 -15.95 -5.10 -7.82
C ARG A 101 -16.32 -3.79 -8.50
N SER A 102 -15.47 -2.77 -8.43
CA SER A 102 -15.68 -1.47 -9.07
C SER A 102 -15.78 -1.59 -10.58
N MET A 103 -14.99 -2.45 -11.22
CA MET A 103 -15.09 -2.72 -12.66
C MET A 103 -16.42 -3.36 -13.03
N CYS A 104 -16.87 -4.37 -12.27
CA CYS A 104 -18.15 -5.04 -12.54
C CYS A 104 -19.36 -4.11 -12.36
N VAL A 105 -19.33 -3.18 -11.40
CA VAL A 105 -20.47 -2.30 -11.07
C VAL A 105 -20.51 -1.05 -11.95
N TRP A 106 -19.37 -0.38 -12.16
CA TRP A 106 -19.35 0.95 -12.79
C TRP A 106 -18.86 0.95 -14.24
N TYR A 107 -18.16 -0.10 -14.67
CA TYR A 107 -17.64 -0.20 -16.03
C TYR A 107 -17.93 -1.58 -16.65
N PRO A 108 -19.20 -2.01 -16.71
CA PRO A 108 -19.55 -3.27 -17.37
C PRO A 108 -19.11 -3.21 -18.84
N GLY A 109 -18.07 -3.97 -19.19
CA GLY A 109 -17.53 -4.04 -20.56
C GLY A 109 -16.22 -3.29 -20.81
N SER A 110 -15.65 -2.55 -19.84
CA SER A 110 -14.29 -2.02 -20.00
C SER A 110 -13.27 -3.13 -19.84
N ARG A 111 -13.00 -3.86 -20.93
CA ARG A 111 -11.82 -4.71 -21.04
C ARG A 111 -10.63 -3.78 -21.17
N VAL A 112 -9.95 -3.51 -20.05
CA VAL A 112 -8.56 -3.05 -20.14
C VAL A 112 -7.78 -4.26 -20.63
N TYR A 113 -7.62 -4.33 -21.95
CA TYR A 113 -6.68 -5.24 -22.61
C TYR A 113 -5.26 -4.82 -22.30
#